data_AF-A0A7W0WCW7-F1
#
_entry.id   AF-A0A7W0WCW7-F1
#
_cell.length_a   1.000
_cell.length_b   1.000
_cell.length_c   1.000
_cell.angle_alpha   90.00
_cell.angle_beta   90.00
_cell.angle_gamma   90.00
#
_symmetry.space_group_name_H-M   'P 1'
#
loop_
_entity.id
_entity.type
_entity.pdbx_description
1 polymer ?
#
loop_
_entity_poly.entity_id
_entity_poly.type
_entity_poly.pdbx_seq_one_letter_code
_entity_poly.pdbx_strand_id
1 'polypeptide(L)'
;MSEPTFSNRELDSYRAGADRFIAELDEEYYLHYAGLKPKFELSPIYERHADLTDLETVNRLGQTVRGRENLELFRFGCEGYLGELTRARSEEIAELETKLETQHDGGPVGYRMLPPTIANTADRHTRARLEQARNELTEEHLNPLYLDAVQTVNRAVPALGAATYFNLYRDRFDYDLEGLAVQCRAFLDSTERLYEESMDRVLRARVGVGLAEAERHDLRRFFR
;
A
#
# COMPACT_ATOMS: atom_id res chain seq x y z
N MET A 1 14.24 -20.66 28.77
CA MET A 1 13.04 -20.46 29.62
C MET A 1 12.09 -19.62 28.80
N SER A 2 10.89 -20.12 28.46
CA SER A 2 9.92 -19.30 27.71
C SER A 2 9.50 -18.16 28.63
N GLU A 3 9.58 -16.91 28.15
CA GLU A 3 8.96 -15.79 28.85
C GLU A 3 7.46 -16.08 29.03
N PRO A 4 6.85 -15.61 30.14
CA PRO A 4 5.42 -15.76 30.34
C PRO A 4 4.63 -15.09 29.21
N THR A 5 3.56 -15.73 28.76
CA THR A 5 2.57 -15.12 27.85
C THR A 5 1.99 -13.85 28.46
N PHE A 6 1.55 -12.90 27.62
CA PHE A 6 0.92 -11.67 28.10
C PHE A 6 -0.18 -11.95 29.13
N SER A 7 -0.19 -11.18 30.21
CA SER A 7 -1.32 -11.03 31.12
C SER A 7 -2.43 -10.20 30.48
N ASN A 8 -3.65 -10.29 31.04
CA ASN A 8 -4.78 -9.47 30.57
C ASN A 8 -4.49 -7.97 30.62
N ARG A 9 -3.78 -7.50 31.66
CA ARG A 9 -3.40 -6.09 31.80
C ARG A 9 -2.42 -5.64 30.71
N GLU A 10 -1.47 -6.49 30.34
CA GLU A 10 -0.54 -6.21 29.24
C GLU A 10 -1.28 -6.21 27.90
N LEU A 11 -2.24 -7.11 27.68
CA LEU A 11 -3.09 -7.11 26.49
C LEU A 11 -3.92 -5.82 26.39
N ASP A 12 -4.51 -5.35 27.49
CA ASP A 12 -5.27 -4.10 27.51
C ASP A 12 -4.38 -2.88 27.24
N SER A 13 -3.16 -2.91 27.76
CA SER A 13 -2.18 -1.85 27.52
C SER A 13 -1.71 -1.85 26.06
N TYR A 14 -1.48 -3.03 25.49
CA TYR A 14 -1.12 -3.21 24.07
C TYR A 14 -2.25 -2.74 23.14
N ARG A 15 -3.52 -3.07 23.44
CA ARG A 15 -4.70 -2.56 22.71
C ARG A 15 -4.75 -1.04 22.73
N ALA A 16 -4.64 -0.43 23.92
CA ALA A 16 -4.68 1.02 24.04
C ALA A 16 -3.47 1.71 23.37
N GLY A 17 -2.31 1.05 23.34
CA GLY A 17 -1.15 1.48 22.56
C GLY A 17 -1.43 1.43 21.06
N ALA A 18 -1.95 0.31 20.58
CA ALA A 18 -2.30 0.10 19.17
C ALA A 18 -3.28 1.17 18.67
N ASP A 19 -4.32 1.49 19.44
CA ASP A 19 -5.29 2.54 19.09
C ASP A 19 -4.61 3.91 18.92
N ARG A 20 -3.69 4.27 19.82
CA ARG A 20 -2.94 5.53 19.73
C ARG A 20 -1.99 5.54 18.55
N PHE A 21 -1.28 4.44 18.33
CA PHE A 21 -0.35 4.29 17.23
C PHE A 21 -1.06 4.42 15.87
N ILE A 22 -2.20 3.75 15.69
CA ILE A 22 -3.02 3.87 14.48
C ILE A 22 -3.50 5.31 14.30
N ALA A 23 -4.00 5.94 15.36
CA ALA A 23 -4.46 7.33 15.27
C ALA A 23 -3.35 8.30 14.85
N GLU A 24 -2.14 8.14 15.40
CA GLU A 24 -0.98 8.97 15.04
C GLU A 24 -0.51 8.70 13.60
N LEU A 25 -0.52 7.44 13.15
CA LEU A 25 -0.22 7.11 11.75
C LEU A 25 -1.25 7.73 10.80
N ASP A 26 -2.54 7.52 11.06
CA ASP A 26 -3.61 8.06 10.23
C ASP A 26 -3.57 9.60 10.15
N GLU A 27 -3.28 10.27 11.26
CA GLU A 27 -3.07 11.71 11.30
C GLU A 27 -1.88 12.13 10.44
N GLU A 28 -0.74 11.44 10.53
CA GLU A 28 0.44 11.73 9.72
C GLU A 28 0.19 11.54 8.22
N TYR A 29 -0.48 10.43 7.83
CA TYR A 29 -0.91 10.19 6.46
C TYR A 29 -1.85 11.30 5.98
N TYR A 30 -2.85 11.67 6.78
CA TYR A 30 -3.78 12.73 6.44
C TYR A 30 -3.05 14.06 6.23
N LEU A 31 -2.25 14.50 7.21
CA LEU A 31 -1.56 15.78 7.17
C LEU A 31 -0.61 15.88 5.97
N HIS A 32 0.16 14.83 5.68
CA HIS A 32 1.09 14.85 4.55
C HIS A 32 0.35 14.84 3.21
N TYR A 33 -0.56 13.89 2.98
CA TYR A 33 -1.20 13.72 1.68
C TYR A 33 -2.31 14.74 1.40
N ALA A 34 -2.82 15.43 2.44
CA ALA A 34 -3.67 16.62 2.27
C ALA A 34 -2.86 17.90 2.03
N GLY A 35 -1.52 17.85 2.04
CA GLY A 35 -0.66 19.01 1.85
C GLY A 35 -0.60 19.97 3.05
N LEU A 36 -1.06 19.53 4.22
CA LEU A 36 -1.04 20.30 5.47
C LEU A 36 0.31 20.21 6.20
N LYS A 37 1.10 19.18 5.88
CA LYS A 37 2.45 18.98 6.42
C LYS A 37 3.42 18.64 5.28
N PRO A 38 4.54 19.37 5.15
CA PRO A 38 5.47 19.18 4.03
C PRO A 38 6.27 17.88 4.10
N LYS A 39 6.57 17.41 5.32
CA LYS A 39 7.34 16.17 5.55
C LYS A 39 6.41 15.05 5.98
N PHE A 40 6.73 13.83 5.52
CA PHE A 40 6.12 12.60 5.99
C PHE A 40 7.07 11.96 6.99
N GLU A 41 6.66 11.83 8.25
CA GLU A 41 7.51 11.47 9.38
C GLU A 41 6.89 10.31 10.17
N LEU A 42 7.07 9.10 9.65
CA LEU A 42 6.72 7.85 10.32
C LEU A 42 7.71 7.49 11.42
N SER A 43 9.00 7.78 11.22
CA SER A 43 10.11 7.48 12.13
C SER A 43 9.84 7.89 13.58
N PRO A 44 9.44 9.15 13.86
CA PRO A 44 9.17 9.54 15.24
C PRO A 44 7.94 8.85 15.84
N ILE A 45 6.96 8.42 15.02
CA ILE A 45 5.76 7.73 15.49
C ILE A 45 6.14 6.32 15.92
N TYR A 46 6.82 5.57 15.05
CA TYR A 46 7.27 4.22 15.40
C TYR A 46 8.24 4.22 16.58
N GLU A 47 9.14 5.19 16.69
CA GLU A 47 10.04 5.32 17.85
C GLU A 47 9.27 5.49 19.18
N ARG A 48 8.15 6.24 19.18
CA ARG A 48 7.30 6.39 20.37
C ARG A 48 6.56 5.12 20.76
N HIS A 49 6.26 4.26 19.79
CA HIS A 49 5.47 3.03 19.93
C HIS A 49 6.31 1.78 19.63
N ALA A 50 7.63 1.85 19.89
CA ALA A 50 8.57 0.79 19.54
C ALA A 50 8.25 -0.53 20.26
N ASP A 51 7.70 -0.46 21.47
CA ASP A 51 7.23 -1.60 22.26
C ASP A 51 6.06 -2.35 21.62
N LEU A 52 5.32 -1.73 20.70
CA LEU A 52 4.23 -2.41 19.99
C LEU A 52 4.73 -3.22 18.80
N THR A 53 5.85 -2.81 18.23
CA THR A 53 6.33 -3.27 16.90
C THR A 53 7.65 -4.03 16.97
N ASP A 54 8.25 -4.20 18.15
CA ASP A 54 9.46 -5.00 18.30
C ASP A 54 9.18 -6.51 18.15
N LEU A 55 10.15 -7.22 17.58
CA LEU A 55 9.99 -8.65 17.23
C LEU A 55 9.74 -9.54 18.45
N GLU A 56 10.33 -9.22 19.61
CA GLU A 56 10.20 -10.03 20.82
C GLU A 56 8.78 -9.92 21.37
N THR A 57 8.26 -8.70 21.48
CA THR A 57 6.89 -8.42 21.91
C THR A 57 5.88 -9.05 20.96
N VAL A 58 6.08 -8.92 19.64
CA VAL A 58 5.18 -9.52 18.63
C VAL A 58 5.18 -11.05 18.73
N ASN A 59 6.35 -11.67 18.91
CA ASN A 59 6.42 -13.13 19.08
C ASN A 59 5.77 -13.58 20.39
N ARG A 60 5.93 -12.83 21.49
CA ARG A 60 5.26 -13.12 22.77
C ARG A 60 3.75 -12.95 22.65
N LEU A 61 3.28 -11.96 21.92
CA LEU A 61 1.86 -11.76 21.62
C LEU A 61 1.28 -12.93 20.82
N GLY A 62 2.04 -13.44 19.84
CA GLY A 62 1.67 -14.64 19.07
C GLY A 62 1.44 -15.88 19.92
N GLN A 63 2.14 -16.03 21.06
CA GLN A 63 1.94 -17.14 22.00
C GLN A 63 0.60 -17.07 22.76
N THR A 64 -0.07 -15.92 22.73
CA THR A 64 -1.36 -15.68 23.42
C THR A 64 -2.56 -15.98 22.53
N VAL A 65 -2.35 -16.23 21.24
CA VAL A 65 -3.43 -16.48 20.28
C VAL A 65 -4.11 -17.82 20.60
N ARG A 66 -5.45 -17.81 20.67
CA ARG A 66 -6.29 -19.00 20.91
C ARG A 66 -7.47 -18.97 19.95
N GLY A 67 -7.35 -19.69 18.83
CA GLY A 67 -8.30 -19.54 17.73
C GLY A 67 -8.29 -18.10 17.22
N ARG A 68 -9.44 -17.42 17.26
CA ARG A 68 -9.55 -15.99 16.89
C ARG A 68 -9.22 -15.02 18.02
N GLU A 69 -9.13 -15.50 19.26
CA GLU A 69 -8.77 -14.64 20.39
C GLU A 69 -7.34 -14.11 20.22
N ASN A 70 -7.16 -12.80 20.38
CA ASN A 70 -5.89 -12.06 20.20
C ASN A 70 -5.26 -12.15 18.80
N LEU A 71 -5.91 -12.82 17.83
CA LEU A 71 -5.39 -12.99 16.47
C LEU A 71 -5.17 -11.65 15.76
N GLU A 72 -6.14 -10.75 15.83
CA GLU A 72 -6.03 -9.42 15.21
C GLU A 72 -4.95 -8.56 15.87
N LEU A 73 -4.72 -8.71 17.17
CA LEU A 73 -3.62 -8.00 17.84
C LEU A 73 -2.27 -8.55 17.40
N PHE A 74 -2.15 -9.87 17.29
CA PHE A 74 -0.95 -10.49 16.76
C PHE A 74 -0.68 -10.06 15.31
N ARG A 75 -1.73 -10.00 14.47
CA ARG A 75 -1.65 -9.48 13.10
C ARG A 75 -1.20 -8.02 13.08
N PHE A 76 -1.82 -7.16 13.89
CA PHE A 76 -1.41 -5.76 14.05
C PHE A 76 0.07 -5.65 14.42
N GLY A 77 0.54 -6.43 15.40
CA GLY A 77 1.95 -6.42 15.80
C GLY A 77 2.89 -6.87 14.68
N CYS A 78 2.51 -7.92 13.94
CA CYS A 78 3.27 -8.38 12.77
C CYS A 78 3.37 -7.31 11.68
N GLU A 79 2.24 -6.69 11.33
CA GLU A 79 2.18 -5.62 10.32
C GLU A 79 2.98 -4.39 10.79
N GLY A 80 2.88 -4.04 12.07
CA GLY A 80 3.66 -2.99 12.70
C GLY A 80 5.17 -3.26 12.68
N TYR A 81 5.62 -4.48 13.01
CA TYR A 81 7.03 -4.86 12.89
C TYR A 81 7.56 -4.73 11.45
N LEU A 82 6.79 -5.20 10.47
CA LEU A 82 7.17 -5.09 9.05
C LEU A 82 7.15 -3.62 8.57
N GLY A 83 6.20 -2.82 9.09
CA GLY A 83 6.12 -1.38 8.88
C GLY A 83 7.33 -0.64 9.44
N GLU A 84 7.78 -1.00 10.65
CA GLU A 84 8.97 -0.40 11.27
C GLU A 84 10.21 -0.60 10.40
N LEU A 85 10.40 -1.80 9.86
CA LEU A 85 11.53 -2.11 8.99
C LEU A 85 11.53 -1.36 7.65
N THR A 86 10.37 -0.83 7.24
CA THR A 86 10.20 -0.20 5.92
C THR A 86 9.86 1.28 5.98
N ARG A 87 9.63 1.85 7.17
CA ARG A 87 9.20 3.25 7.35
C ARG A 87 10.13 4.25 6.66
N ALA A 88 11.45 4.06 6.74
CA ALA A 88 12.41 4.97 6.14
C ALA A 88 12.27 5.01 4.62
N ARG A 89 11.96 3.88 3.98
CA ARG A 89 11.66 3.82 2.54
C ARG A 89 10.34 4.50 2.21
N SER A 90 9.33 4.32 3.05
CA SER A 90 8.05 5.02 2.89
C SER A 90 8.20 6.54 2.98
N GLU A 91 9.01 7.04 3.90
CA GLU A 91 9.35 8.47 4.01
C GLU A 91 10.13 8.96 2.78
N GLU A 92 11.15 8.22 2.35
CA GLU A 92 11.98 8.56 1.18
C GLU A 92 11.15 8.61 -0.11
N ILE A 93 10.25 7.64 -0.30
CA ILE A 93 9.31 7.61 -1.43
C ILE A 93 8.41 8.84 -1.40
N ALA A 94 7.80 9.15 -0.26
CA ALA A 94 6.92 10.31 -0.12
C ALA A 94 7.69 11.63 -0.39
N GLU A 95 8.93 11.74 0.10
CA GLU A 95 9.79 12.89 -0.18
C GLU A 95 10.13 13.01 -1.67
N LEU A 96 10.51 11.91 -2.33
CA LEU A 96 10.80 11.91 -3.76
C LEU A 96 9.57 12.31 -4.58
N GLU A 97 8.40 11.78 -4.28
CA GLU A 97 7.17 12.17 -4.98
C GLU A 97 6.87 13.67 -4.95
N THR A 98 7.28 14.38 -3.88
CA THR A 98 7.13 15.84 -3.79
C THR A 98 8.14 16.62 -4.64
N LYS A 99 9.29 16.02 -4.96
CA LYS A 99 10.40 16.64 -5.69
C LYS A 99 10.43 16.29 -7.16
N LEU A 100 9.96 15.09 -7.52
CA LEU A 100 9.97 14.61 -8.90
C LEU A 100 9.04 15.48 -9.76
N GLU A 101 9.53 15.87 -10.93
CA GLU A 101 8.81 16.68 -11.90
C GLU A 101 9.23 16.31 -13.32
N THR A 102 8.39 16.67 -14.28
CA THR A 102 8.70 16.61 -15.72
C THR A 102 8.30 17.92 -16.39
N GLN A 103 8.81 18.19 -17.58
CA GLN A 103 8.50 19.41 -18.32
C GLN A 103 7.29 19.23 -19.24
N HIS A 104 6.30 20.11 -19.13
CA HIS A 104 5.11 20.12 -19.96
C HIS A 104 4.54 21.54 -20.11
N ASP A 105 4.09 21.90 -21.31
CA ASP A 105 3.50 23.22 -21.63
C ASP A 105 4.31 24.43 -21.14
N GLY A 106 5.65 24.32 -21.25
CA GLY A 106 6.58 25.41 -20.91
C GLY A 106 6.90 25.56 -19.42
N GLY A 107 6.50 24.61 -18.57
CA GLY A 107 6.85 24.60 -17.16
C GLY A 107 6.93 23.20 -16.52
N PRO A 108 7.38 23.14 -15.26
CA PRO A 108 7.43 21.89 -14.52
C PRO A 108 6.03 21.43 -14.10
N VAL A 109 5.78 20.14 -14.21
CA VAL A 109 4.62 19.45 -13.65
C VAL A 109 5.13 18.41 -12.65
N GLY A 110 4.83 18.63 -11.37
CA GLY A 110 5.20 17.72 -10.29
C GLY A 110 4.56 16.34 -10.45
N TYR A 111 5.23 15.30 -9.96
CA TYR A 111 4.84 13.90 -10.12
C TYR A 111 3.42 13.61 -9.61
N ARG A 112 3.05 14.16 -8.44
CA ARG A 112 1.69 14.04 -7.88
C ARG A 112 0.62 14.74 -8.73
N MET A 113 1.00 15.72 -9.54
CA MET A 113 0.10 16.43 -10.46
C MET A 113 -0.01 15.76 -11.83
N LEU A 114 0.84 14.78 -12.16
CA LEU A 114 0.75 14.10 -13.46
C LEU A 114 -0.59 13.36 -13.66
N PRO A 115 -1.11 12.55 -12.71
CA PRO A 115 -2.39 11.89 -12.90
C PRO A 115 -3.57 12.83 -13.23
N PRO A 116 -3.84 13.92 -12.46
CA PRO A 116 -4.91 14.83 -12.82
C PRO A 116 -4.60 15.62 -14.09
N THR A 117 -3.35 15.98 -14.38
CA THR A 117 -2.99 16.64 -15.65
C THR A 117 -3.33 15.74 -16.84
N ILE A 118 -2.90 14.47 -16.82
CA ILE A 118 -3.22 13.47 -17.87
C ILE A 118 -4.74 13.34 -18.06
N ALA A 119 -5.51 13.23 -16.97
CA ALA A 119 -6.96 13.10 -17.03
C ALA A 119 -7.66 14.33 -17.67
N ASN A 120 -7.12 15.52 -17.44
CA ASN A 120 -7.68 16.77 -17.97
C ASN A 120 -7.22 17.09 -19.41
N THR A 121 -6.10 16.53 -19.87
CA THR A 121 -5.57 16.78 -21.22
C THR A 121 -6.44 16.14 -22.31
N ALA A 122 -6.96 16.96 -23.22
CA ALA A 122 -7.83 16.52 -24.31
C ALA A 122 -7.09 15.73 -25.39
N ASP A 123 -5.89 16.17 -25.77
CA ASP A 123 -5.07 15.52 -26.80
C ASP A 123 -4.49 14.19 -26.32
N ARG A 124 -4.78 13.11 -27.06
CA ARG A 124 -4.35 11.75 -26.69
C ARG A 124 -2.84 11.57 -26.74
N HIS A 125 -2.18 12.12 -27.76
CA HIS A 125 -0.72 12.00 -27.87
C HIS A 125 0.00 12.68 -26.71
N THR A 126 -0.50 13.83 -26.27
CA THR A 126 0.02 14.53 -25.10
C THR A 126 -0.24 13.75 -23.82
N ARG A 127 -1.43 13.16 -23.64
CA ARG A 127 -1.69 12.24 -22.53
C ARG A 127 -0.70 11.07 -22.50
N ALA A 128 -0.45 10.45 -23.64
CA ALA A 128 0.49 9.33 -23.76
C ALA A 128 1.91 9.73 -23.35
N ARG A 129 2.41 10.88 -23.82
CA ARG A 129 3.73 11.42 -23.43
C ARG A 129 3.84 11.69 -21.94
N LEU A 130 2.80 12.26 -21.33
CA LEU A 130 2.77 12.53 -19.89
C LEU A 130 2.75 11.24 -19.06
N GLU A 131 1.99 10.22 -19.49
CA GLU A 131 2.00 8.91 -18.80
C GLU A 131 3.36 8.23 -18.96
N GLN A 132 3.99 8.32 -20.13
CA GLN A 132 5.33 7.79 -20.35
C GLN A 132 6.36 8.46 -19.43
N ALA A 133 6.37 9.80 -19.39
CA ALA A 133 7.24 10.54 -18.47
C ALA A 133 6.98 10.17 -17.00
N ARG A 134 5.72 9.97 -16.62
CA ARG A 134 5.36 9.48 -15.27
C ARG A 134 5.94 8.09 -15.00
N ASN A 135 5.82 7.17 -15.97
CA ASN A 135 6.34 5.82 -15.83
C ASN A 135 7.87 5.81 -15.71
N GLU A 136 8.57 6.63 -16.50
CA GLU A 136 10.03 6.80 -16.42
C GLU A 136 10.45 7.31 -15.04
N LEU A 137 9.79 8.35 -14.51
CA LEU A 137 10.04 8.84 -13.15
C LEU A 137 9.80 7.75 -12.09
N THR A 138 8.72 6.99 -12.22
CA THR A 138 8.42 5.86 -11.31
C THR A 138 9.50 4.78 -11.39
N GLU A 139 9.89 4.39 -12.60
CA GLU A 139 10.85 3.31 -12.84
C GLU A 139 12.25 3.67 -12.34
N GLU A 140 12.71 4.89 -12.63
CA GLU A 140 14.05 5.34 -12.26
C GLU A 140 14.18 5.60 -10.75
N HIS A 141 13.17 6.24 -10.14
CA HIS A 141 13.34 6.81 -8.80
C HIS A 141 12.54 6.09 -7.70
N LEU A 142 11.39 5.49 -8.02
CA LEU A 142 10.49 4.93 -6.99
C LEU A 142 10.54 3.41 -6.92
N ASN A 143 10.56 2.73 -8.07
CA ASN A 143 10.58 1.26 -8.14
C ASN A 143 11.76 0.63 -7.35
N PRO A 144 12.99 1.18 -7.37
CA PRO A 144 14.08 0.65 -6.57
C PRO A 144 13.78 0.64 -5.06
N LEU A 145 13.11 1.69 -4.56
CA LEU A 145 12.76 1.81 -3.15
C LEU A 145 11.61 0.87 -2.77
N TYR A 146 10.60 0.74 -3.62
CA TYR A 146 9.52 -0.24 -3.42
C TYR A 146 10.06 -1.67 -3.43
N LEU A 147 11.00 -1.98 -4.34
CA LEU A 147 11.63 -3.29 -4.42
C LEU A 147 12.44 -3.59 -3.14
N ASP A 148 13.24 -2.64 -2.65
CA ASP A 148 13.99 -2.80 -1.40
C ASP A 148 13.06 -3.01 -0.19
N ALA A 149 11.95 -2.27 -0.11
CA ALA A 149 10.95 -2.45 0.94
C ALA A 149 10.33 -3.86 0.90
N VAL A 150 9.90 -4.33 -0.28
CA VAL A 150 9.33 -5.68 -0.45
C VAL A 150 10.36 -6.77 -0.13
N GLN A 151 11.61 -6.61 -0.56
CA GLN A 151 12.69 -7.55 -0.23
C GLN A 151 13.00 -7.57 1.27
N THR A 152 12.93 -6.42 1.93
CA THR A 152 13.09 -6.31 3.38
C THR A 152 11.98 -7.04 4.13
N VAL A 153 10.72 -6.83 3.73
CA VAL A 153 9.58 -7.58 4.27
C VAL A 153 9.77 -9.08 4.07
N ASN A 154 10.06 -9.53 2.86
CA ASN A 154 10.22 -10.96 2.56
C ASN A 154 11.34 -11.61 3.38
N ARG A 155 12.45 -10.91 3.66
CA ARG A 155 13.53 -11.40 4.52
C ARG A 155 13.15 -11.45 6.00
N ALA A 156 12.23 -10.58 6.44
CA ALA A 156 11.82 -10.49 7.84
C ALA A 156 10.70 -11.48 8.23
N VAL A 157 9.83 -11.85 7.29
CA VAL A 157 8.67 -12.74 7.55
C VAL A 157 9.03 -14.06 8.25
N PRO A 158 10.15 -14.75 7.93
CA PRO A 158 10.56 -15.95 8.67
C PRO A 158 10.71 -15.75 10.18
N ALA A 159 11.09 -14.56 10.63
CA ALA A 159 11.21 -14.24 12.06
C ALA A 159 9.85 -14.20 12.78
N LEU A 160 8.75 -14.00 12.04
CA LEU A 160 7.38 -14.08 12.54
C LEU A 160 6.83 -15.52 12.50
N GLY A 161 7.64 -16.49 12.07
CA GLY A 161 7.31 -17.92 12.02
C GLY A 161 6.45 -18.33 10.82
N ALA A 162 6.63 -17.67 9.66
CA ALA A 162 6.02 -18.07 8.40
C ALA A 162 7.08 -18.07 7.28
N ALA A 163 6.98 -18.99 6.32
CA ALA A 163 7.99 -19.11 5.26
C ALA A 163 7.95 -17.95 4.25
N THR A 164 6.76 -17.40 4.00
CA THR A 164 6.53 -16.30 3.06
C THR A 164 5.43 -15.38 3.60
N TYR A 165 5.33 -14.16 3.05
CA TYR A 165 4.24 -13.23 3.39
C TYR A 165 2.85 -13.86 3.15
N PHE A 166 2.72 -14.66 2.08
CA PHE A 166 1.50 -15.44 1.82
C PHE A 166 1.19 -16.43 2.95
N ASN A 167 2.20 -17.20 3.40
CA ASN A 167 2.03 -18.14 4.51
C ASN A 167 1.71 -17.42 5.83
N LEU A 168 2.22 -16.20 6.05
CA LEU A 168 1.88 -15.42 7.23
C LEU A 168 0.36 -15.17 7.27
N TYR A 169 -0.21 -14.65 6.19
CA TYR A 169 -1.65 -14.36 6.14
C TYR A 169 -2.51 -15.62 6.14
N ARG A 170 -2.17 -16.62 5.32
CA ARG A 170 -2.94 -17.85 5.22
C ARG A 170 -2.88 -18.68 6.51
N ASP A 171 -1.67 -18.96 6.99
CA ASP A 171 -1.45 -19.97 8.03
C ASP A 171 -1.45 -19.37 9.44
N ARG A 172 -1.05 -18.09 9.60
CA ARG A 172 -0.95 -17.46 10.92
C ARG A 172 -2.10 -16.51 11.23
N PHE A 173 -2.74 -15.92 10.22
CA PHE A 173 -3.90 -15.03 10.38
C PHE A 173 -5.21 -15.68 9.95
N ASP A 174 -5.20 -16.95 9.53
CA ASP A 174 -6.40 -17.73 9.19
C ASP A 174 -7.22 -17.12 8.03
N TYR A 175 -6.54 -16.46 7.07
CA TYR A 175 -7.18 -15.94 5.86
C TYR A 175 -7.36 -17.05 4.83
N ASP A 176 -8.61 -17.24 4.37
CA ASP A 176 -8.93 -18.13 3.25
C ASP A 176 -8.56 -17.50 1.89
N LEU A 177 -7.24 -17.37 1.65
CA LEU A 177 -6.72 -16.79 0.41
C LEU A 177 -6.99 -17.67 -0.82
N GLU A 178 -7.10 -18.98 -0.62
CA GLU A 178 -7.39 -19.94 -1.70
C GLU A 178 -8.86 -19.85 -2.11
N GLY A 179 -9.78 -19.80 -1.15
CA GLY A 179 -11.21 -19.53 -1.39
C GLY A 179 -11.44 -18.15 -1.97
N LEU A 180 -10.71 -17.11 -1.54
CA LEU A 180 -10.73 -15.80 -2.18
C LEU A 180 -10.30 -15.88 -3.65
N ALA A 181 -9.23 -16.62 -3.96
CA ALA A 181 -8.79 -16.82 -5.34
C ALA A 181 -9.83 -17.57 -6.20
N VAL A 182 -10.58 -18.51 -5.63
CA VAL A 182 -11.72 -19.15 -6.31
C VAL A 182 -12.83 -18.12 -6.59
N GLN A 183 -13.19 -17.29 -5.62
CA GLN A 183 -14.20 -16.23 -5.80
C GLN A 183 -13.79 -15.22 -6.87
N CYS A 184 -12.53 -14.77 -6.87
CA CYS A 184 -12.02 -13.85 -7.88
C CYS A 184 -12.09 -14.44 -9.29
N ARG A 185 -11.72 -15.72 -9.47
CA ARG A 185 -11.83 -16.40 -10.77
C ARG A 185 -13.29 -16.52 -11.23
N ALA A 186 -14.19 -16.98 -10.36
CA ALA A 186 -15.61 -17.07 -10.68
C ALA A 186 -16.22 -15.70 -11.03
N PHE A 187 -15.80 -14.65 -10.32
CA PHE A 187 -16.21 -13.29 -10.63
C PHE A 187 -15.74 -12.86 -12.03
N LEU A 188 -14.45 -13.05 -12.34
CA LEU A 188 -13.90 -12.75 -13.68
C LEU A 188 -14.64 -13.54 -14.76
N ASP A 189 -14.77 -14.86 -14.63
CA ASP A 189 -15.45 -15.72 -15.61
C ASP A 189 -16.91 -15.26 -15.86
N SER A 190 -17.59 -14.78 -14.82
CA SER A 190 -19.00 -14.34 -14.92
C SER A 190 -19.16 -12.91 -15.44
N THR A 191 -18.13 -12.06 -15.35
CA THR A 191 -18.24 -10.62 -15.63
C THR A 191 -17.38 -10.12 -16.78
N GLU A 192 -16.38 -10.89 -17.24
CA GLU A 192 -15.41 -10.47 -18.26
C GLU A 192 -16.10 -9.96 -19.52
N ARG A 193 -16.95 -10.77 -20.16
CA ARG A 193 -17.65 -10.34 -21.39
C ARG A 193 -18.54 -9.11 -21.17
N LEU A 194 -19.25 -9.04 -20.04
CA LEU A 194 -20.09 -7.88 -19.71
C LEU A 194 -19.25 -6.62 -19.57
N TYR A 195 -18.09 -6.74 -18.91
CA TYR A 195 -17.12 -5.65 -18.76
C TYR A 195 -16.58 -5.23 -20.12
N GLU A 196 -16.12 -6.17 -20.95
CA GLU A 196 -15.55 -5.87 -22.28
C GLU A 196 -16.54 -5.12 -23.17
N GLU A 197 -17.77 -5.63 -23.30
CA GLU A 197 -18.81 -5.02 -24.12
C GLU A 197 -19.21 -3.63 -23.58
N SER A 198 -19.35 -3.52 -22.26
CA SER A 198 -19.77 -2.26 -21.63
C SER A 198 -18.68 -1.21 -21.73
N MET A 199 -17.44 -1.59 -21.43
CA MET A 199 -16.28 -0.71 -21.38
C MET A 199 -15.88 -0.25 -22.79
N ASP A 200 -15.83 -1.14 -23.78
CA ASP A 200 -15.54 -0.78 -25.18
C ASP A 200 -16.53 0.26 -25.71
N ARG A 201 -17.83 0.03 -25.50
CA ARG A 201 -18.89 0.96 -25.91
C ARG A 201 -18.72 2.34 -25.29
N VAL A 202 -18.47 2.43 -23.98
CA VAL A 202 -18.36 3.74 -23.30
C VAL A 202 -17.03 4.44 -23.59
N LEU A 203 -15.93 3.70 -23.80
CA LEU A 203 -14.65 4.26 -24.21
C LEU A 203 -14.74 4.87 -25.60
N ARG A 204 -15.36 4.17 -26.56
CA ARG A 204 -15.60 4.71 -27.90
C ARG A 204 -16.43 5.99 -27.85
N ALA A 205 -17.48 6.00 -27.01
CA ALA A 205 -18.37 7.15 -26.88
C ALA A 205 -17.72 8.37 -26.21
N ARG A 206 -16.85 8.16 -25.21
CA ARG A 206 -16.29 9.26 -24.40
C ARG A 206 -14.86 9.68 -24.75
N VAL A 207 -14.04 8.74 -25.21
CA VAL A 207 -12.60 8.95 -25.45
C VAL A 207 -12.23 8.68 -26.92
N GLY A 208 -13.11 8.02 -27.69
CA GLY A 208 -12.93 7.80 -29.12
C GLY A 208 -12.03 6.62 -29.49
N VAL A 209 -11.68 5.76 -28.51
CA VAL A 209 -10.86 4.56 -28.70
C VAL A 209 -11.61 3.31 -28.26
N GLY A 210 -11.33 2.17 -28.90
CA GLY A 210 -11.86 0.87 -28.47
C GLY A 210 -11.10 0.34 -27.26
N LEU A 211 -11.70 -0.61 -26.53
CA LEU A 211 -11.08 -1.22 -25.34
C LEU A 211 -9.74 -1.90 -25.69
N ALA A 212 -9.66 -2.57 -26.83
CA ALA A 212 -8.45 -3.27 -27.29
C ALA A 212 -7.26 -2.33 -27.58
N GLU A 213 -7.52 -1.04 -27.82
CA GLU A 213 -6.51 -0.01 -28.12
C GLU A 213 -6.32 0.95 -26.95
N ALA A 214 -7.14 0.82 -25.90
CA ALA A 214 -7.15 1.73 -24.78
C ALA A 214 -5.93 1.51 -23.89
N GLU A 215 -5.25 2.60 -23.58
CA GLU A 215 -4.10 2.61 -22.70
C GLU A 215 -4.47 3.24 -21.35
N ARG A 216 -3.58 3.13 -20.36
CA ARG A 216 -3.81 3.69 -19.01
C ARG A 216 -4.21 5.17 -19.02
N HIS A 217 -3.64 5.95 -19.93
CA HIS A 217 -3.92 7.38 -20.08
C HIS A 217 -5.30 7.67 -20.69
N ASP A 218 -5.89 6.73 -21.42
CA ASP A 218 -7.27 6.82 -21.91
C ASP A 218 -8.27 6.52 -20.79
N LEU A 219 -7.96 5.56 -19.92
CA LEU A 219 -8.78 5.27 -18.73
C LEU A 219 -8.83 6.45 -17.76
N ARG A 220 -7.70 7.15 -17.52
CA ARG A 220 -7.69 8.36 -16.69
C ARG A 220 -8.59 9.46 -17.25
N ARG A 221 -8.60 9.64 -18.58
CA ARG A 221 -9.48 10.59 -19.26
C ARG A 221 -10.95 10.17 -19.17
N PHE A 222 -11.23 8.88 -19.31
CA PHE A 222 -12.58 8.33 -19.24
C PHE A 222 -13.27 8.60 -17.89
N PHE A 223 -12.53 8.48 -16.78
CA PHE A 223 -13.05 8.70 -15.42
C PHE A 223 -13.02 10.16 -14.95
N ARG A 224 -12.57 11.10 -15.79
CA ARG A 224 -12.55 12.53 -15.46
C ARG A 224 -13.93 13.16 -15.51
#